data_AF-A0A9X6ZB06-F1
#
_entry.id   AF-A0A9X6ZB06-F1
#
_cell.length_a   1.000
_cell.length_b   1.000
_cell.length_c   1.000
_cell.angle_alpha   90.00
_cell.angle_beta   90.00
_cell.angle_gamma   90.00
#
_symmetry.space_group_name_H-M   'P 1'
#
loop_
_entity.id
_entity.type
_entity.pdbx_description
1 polymer ?
#
loop_
_entity_poly.entity_id
_entity_poly.type
_entity_poly.pdbx_seq_one_letter_code
_entity_poly.pdbx_strand_id
1 'polypeptide(L)'
;MQEIVRWDLDRLYPIEDILTPILGFKEQYYVTKDVETLSKLIQAIEKAEYYMYCRFAEESVTSELAIASTTVKDLKREVQQVIQQSEMETSNNINTNLIKDELDAWENMYIQLRNKIEIEHNNKQLSFGHANNIAMNSDNEKEKLEVFELLTSALHKEKEIFATVLNQIGRLRNTKSNELEGREILTQSLHANGISETVSIQMWNATEENLDKLVSALNVYKNDRVSITWHELMTVKENNEAIIPFSVAVQNIYDALKDIDEELAEFARNAIENGWIDAEPRDNKPPGGFCAPFFSEKESRISMRYDGSVDSVRILAHELGHAWHFYNMSFEQSTSFLDDYLPMSTAESASIFFETILLNYLIQTTDSIDMKKALLSWKIRNCFNYVMAIRASFQFEKNFYEKCKEGSLSADEIEELSIAAQEQAYVNALSEYQPLVWMKYVQFYIADVPFYNYPYTFGYLASFSLLEIAHESKSTFHSKYKEFLRETGKAPVEELMKKHFEIDITSYAFWDKAYKQISKDINEYLRLI
;
A
#
# COMPACT_ATOMS: atom_id res chain seq x y z
N MET A 1 -2.14 29.51 -9.14
CA MET A 1 -2.73 29.23 -7.81
C MET A 1 -3.96 28.39 -8.06
N GLN A 2 -3.84 27.07 -8.02
CA GLN A 2 -5.01 26.20 -8.05
C GLN A 2 -5.49 26.00 -6.62
N GLU A 3 -6.78 26.24 -6.40
CA GLU A 3 -7.49 25.83 -5.20
C GLU A 3 -7.55 24.30 -5.13
N ILE A 4 -7.89 23.76 -3.95
CA ILE A 4 -8.05 22.31 -3.77
C ILE A 4 -9.09 21.79 -4.78
N VAL A 5 -8.68 20.83 -5.60
CA VAL A 5 -9.44 20.34 -6.76
C VAL A 5 -10.32 19.16 -6.35
N ARG A 6 -11.45 19.00 -7.05
CA ARG A 6 -12.31 17.80 -7.04
C ARG A 6 -12.19 17.08 -8.37
N TRP A 7 -12.53 15.80 -8.40
CA TRP A 7 -12.57 15.07 -9.66
C TRP A 7 -13.55 15.69 -10.66
N ASP A 8 -13.18 15.59 -11.93
CA ASP A 8 -14.10 15.69 -13.06
C ASP A 8 -14.38 14.27 -13.59
N LEU A 9 -15.23 13.52 -12.86
CA LEU A 9 -15.63 12.16 -13.25
C LEU A 9 -16.63 12.16 -14.41
N ASP A 10 -17.45 13.21 -14.56
CA ASP A 10 -18.48 13.29 -15.61
C ASP A 10 -17.90 13.24 -17.03
N ARG A 11 -16.64 13.65 -17.20
CA ARG A 11 -15.91 13.51 -18.47
C ARG A 11 -15.65 12.05 -18.89
N LEU A 12 -15.58 11.11 -17.94
CA LEU A 12 -15.17 9.72 -18.21
C LEU A 12 -16.30 8.85 -18.76
N TYR A 13 -17.54 9.10 -18.32
CA TYR A 13 -18.75 8.41 -18.75
C TYR A 13 -19.94 9.36 -18.79
N PRO A 14 -20.82 9.27 -19.81
CA PRO A 14 -22.22 9.59 -19.59
C PRO A 14 -22.80 8.52 -18.65
N ILE A 15 -23.37 8.94 -17.51
CA ILE A 15 -23.87 8.04 -16.45
C ILE A 15 -24.81 6.95 -17.01
N GLU A 16 -25.56 7.26 -18.07
CA GLU A 16 -26.55 6.39 -18.70
C GLU A 16 -25.96 5.26 -19.58
N ASP A 17 -24.65 5.25 -19.86
CA ASP A 17 -24.06 4.42 -20.93
C ASP A 17 -22.84 3.57 -20.50
N ILE A 18 -22.71 3.23 -19.21
CA ILE A 18 -21.55 2.48 -18.69
C ILE A 18 -21.43 1.08 -19.32
N LEU A 19 -22.57 0.40 -19.52
CA LEU A 19 -22.60 -1.00 -19.94
C LEU A 19 -22.50 -1.20 -21.46
N THR A 20 -22.93 -0.22 -22.27
CA THR A 20 -23.02 -0.38 -23.74
C THR A 20 -21.67 -0.69 -24.40
N PRO A 21 -20.55 0.00 -24.07
CA PRO A 21 -19.26 -0.36 -24.63
C PRO A 21 -18.83 -1.78 -24.27
N ILE A 22 -19.06 -2.20 -23.03
CA ILE A 22 -18.68 -3.53 -22.52
C ILE A 22 -19.45 -4.61 -23.28
N LEU A 23 -20.78 -4.47 -23.39
CA LEU A 23 -21.63 -5.43 -24.09
C LEU A 23 -21.28 -5.51 -25.58
N GLY A 24 -20.99 -4.37 -26.23
CA GLY A 24 -20.56 -4.33 -27.62
C GLY A 24 -19.24 -5.07 -27.87
N PHE A 25 -18.21 -4.81 -27.05
CA PHE A 25 -16.94 -5.54 -27.17
C PHE A 25 -17.07 -7.01 -26.82
N LYS A 26 -17.94 -7.36 -25.86
CA LYS A 26 -18.23 -8.76 -25.52
C LYS A 26 -18.84 -9.50 -26.72
N GLU A 27 -19.89 -8.96 -27.33
CA GLU A 27 -20.51 -9.56 -28.51
C GLU A 27 -19.48 -9.74 -29.64
N GLN A 28 -18.69 -8.69 -29.91
CA GLN A 28 -17.64 -8.75 -30.93
C GLN A 28 -16.61 -9.84 -30.62
N TYR A 29 -16.08 -9.89 -29.40
CA TYR A 29 -15.07 -10.88 -29.00
C TYR A 29 -15.59 -12.31 -29.09
N TYR A 30 -16.86 -12.55 -28.73
CA TYR A 30 -17.44 -13.89 -28.82
C TYR A 30 -17.59 -14.38 -30.26
N VAL A 31 -17.64 -13.46 -31.23
CA VAL A 31 -17.62 -13.76 -32.67
C VAL A 31 -16.20 -13.89 -33.22
N THR A 32 -15.32 -12.93 -32.92
CA THR A 32 -14.00 -12.82 -33.56
C THR A 32 -12.91 -13.63 -32.87
N LYS A 33 -12.99 -13.77 -31.54
CA LYS A 33 -11.97 -14.36 -30.68
C LYS A 33 -10.57 -13.75 -30.83
N ASP A 34 -10.48 -12.49 -31.27
CA ASP A 34 -9.20 -11.80 -31.45
C ASP A 34 -8.73 -11.09 -30.16
N VAL A 35 -7.40 -11.01 -30.02
CA VAL A 35 -6.70 -10.46 -28.85
C VAL A 35 -6.97 -8.96 -28.65
N GLU A 36 -7.10 -8.20 -29.73
CA GLU A 36 -7.31 -6.75 -29.65
C GLU A 36 -8.69 -6.43 -29.07
N THR A 37 -9.72 -7.15 -29.51
CA THR A 37 -11.08 -7.02 -28.97
C THR A 37 -11.16 -7.50 -27.52
N LEU A 38 -10.44 -8.57 -27.15
CA LEU A 38 -10.34 -8.98 -25.74
C LEU A 38 -9.73 -7.88 -24.88
N SER A 39 -8.62 -7.28 -25.33
CA SER A 39 -7.96 -6.19 -24.59
C SER A 39 -8.89 -5.00 -24.41
N LYS A 40 -9.65 -4.62 -25.46
CA LYS A 40 -10.66 -3.56 -25.39
C LYS A 40 -11.80 -3.88 -24.42
N LEU A 41 -12.26 -5.14 -24.39
CA LEU A 41 -13.28 -5.61 -23.47
C LEU A 41 -12.81 -5.49 -22.01
N ILE A 42 -11.60 -5.97 -21.72
CA ILE A 42 -10.98 -5.88 -20.38
C ILE A 42 -10.88 -4.42 -19.95
N GLN A 43 -10.31 -3.55 -20.79
CA GLN A 43 -10.18 -2.11 -20.47
C GLN A 43 -11.54 -1.45 -20.23
N ALA A 44 -12.58 -1.81 -20.99
CA ALA A 44 -13.92 -1.26 -20.78
C ALA A 44 -14.54 -1.70 -19.43
N ILE A 45 -14.28 -2.94 -19.00
CA ILE A 45 -14.70 -3.46 -17.70
C ILE A 45 -13.95 -2.75 -16.57
N GLU A 46 -12.62 -2.67 -16.66
CA GLU A 46 -11.78 -1.99 -15.65
C GLU A 46 -12.15 -0.51 -15.52
N LYS A 47 -12.32 0.18 -16.65
CA LYS A 47 -12.77 1.57 -16.68
C LYS A 47 -14.08 1.76 -15.91
N ALA A 48 -15.06 0.87 -16.12
CA ALA A 48 -16.32 0.91 -15.40
C ALA A 48 -16.14 0.62 -13.91
N GLU A 49 -15.36 -0.40 -13.55
CA GLU A 49 -15.06 -0.77 -12.18
C GLU A 49 -14.43 0.38 -11.39
N TYR A 50 -13.37 0.97 -11.93
CA TYR A 50 -12.67 2.11 -11.32
C TYR A 50 -13.51 3.38 -11.29
N TYR A 51 -14.32 3.64 -12.33
CA TYR A 51 -15.28 4.74 -12.32
C TYR A 51 -16.25 4.62 -11.16
N MET A 52 -16.85 3.44 -10.97
CA MET A 52 -17.78 3.21 -9.88
C MET A 52 -17.07 3.28 -8.53
N TYR A 53 -15.86 2.73 -8.41
CA TYR A 53 -15.05 2.84 -7.19
C TYR A 53 -14.84 4.32 -6.79
N CYS A 54 -14.51 5.18 -7.75
CA CYS A 54 -14.39 6.63 -7.52
C CYS A 54 -15.74 7.24 -7.09
N ARG A 55 -16.85 6.89 -7.75
CA ARG A 55 -18.19 7.39 -7.39
C ARG A 55 -18.65 6.95 -6.00
N PHE A 56 -18.35 5.72 -5.59
CA PHE A 56 -18.60 5.23 -4.24
C PHE A 56 -17.82 6.05 -3.20
N ALA A 57 -16.61 6.51 -3.54
CA ALA A 57 -15.81 7.38 -2.69
C ALA A 57 -16.32 8.85 -2.61
N GLU A 58 -17.11 9.32 -3.58
CA GLU A 58 -17.77 10.65 -3.54
C GLU A 58 -19.08 10.67 -2.74
N GLU A 59 -19.51 9.54 -2.15
CA GLU A 59 -20.78 9.38 -1.41
C GLU A 59 -22.05 9.59 -2.27
N SER A 60 -21.93 9.58 -3.60
CA SER A 60 -23.04 9.73 -4.56
C SER A 60 -23.53 8.38 -5.11
N VAL A 61 -24.04 7.50 -4.24
CA VAL A 61 -24.49 6.17 -4.67
C VAL A 61 -25.97 6.21 -5.06
N THR A 62 -26.26 6.17 -6.36
CA THR A 62 -27.60 5.89 -6.86
C THR A 62 -27.86 4.38 -6.89
N SER A 63 -29.12 3.97 -6.80
CA SER A 63 -29.50 2.56 -6.96
C SER A 63 -29.07 2.00 -8.32
N GLU A 64 -29.08 2.83 -9.36
CA GLU A 64 -28.64 2.48 -10.72
C GLU A 64 -27.14 2.14 -10.75
N LEU A 65 -26.31 2.93 -10.07
CA LEU A 65 -24.86 2.69 -9.99
C LEU A 65 -24.55 1.39 -9.23
N ALA A 66 -25.30 1.06 -8.17
CA ALA A 66 -25.14 -0.20 -7.44
C ALA A 66 -25.47 -1.44 -8.29
N ILE A 67 -26.52 -1.36 -9.11
CA ILE A 67 -26.92 -2.42 -10.05
C ILE A 67 -25.87 -2.58 -11.15
N ALA A 68 -25.41 -1.47 -11.73
CA ALA A 68 -24.33 -1.47 -12.70
C ALA A 68 -23.05 -2.09 -12.12
N SER A 69 -22.69 -1.77 -10.87
CA SER A 69 -21.51 -2.32 -10.21
C SER A 69 -21.56 -3.83 -10.06
N THR A 70 -22.71 -4.37 -9.68
CA THR A 70 -22.92 -5.83 -9.61
C THR A 70 -22.76 -6.46 -10.99
N THR A 71 -23.34 -5.85 -12.01
CA THR A 71 -23.31 -6.36 -13.40
C THR A 71 -21.88 -6.36 -13.97
N VAL A 72 -21.10 -5.31 -13.74
CA VAL A 72 -19.71 -5.22 -14.19
C VAL A 72 -18.83 -6.25 -13.49
N LYS A 73 -19.03 -6.50 -12.19
CA LYS A 73 -18.32 -7.56 -11.45
C LYS A 73 -18.62 -8.94 -12.01
N ASP A 74 -19.88 -9.22 -12.34
CA ASP A 74 -20.26 -10.49 -12.96
C ASP A 74 -19.64 -10.65 -14.37
N LEU A 75 -19.60 -9.57 -15.16
CA LEU A 75 -18.93 -9.56 -16.46
C LEU A 75 -17.41 -9.76 -16.36
N LYS A 76 -16.75 -9.13 -15.37
CA LYS A 76 -15.32 -9.36 -15.08
C LYS A 76 -15.06 -10.85 -14.81
N ARG A 77 -15.85 -11.45 -13.91
CA ARG A 77 -15.75 -12.89 -13.58
C ARG A 77 -15.95 -13.79 -14.79
N GLU A 78 -16.94 -13.49 -15.63
CA GLU A 78 -17.18 -14.25 -16.87
C GLU A 78 -15.99 -14.16 -17.82
N VAL A 79 -15.44 -12.97 -18.05
CA VAL A 79 -14.28 -12.78 -18.94
C VAL A 79 -13.03 -13.45 -18.38
N GLN A 80 -12.79 -13.35 -17.06
CA GLN A 80 -11.70 -14.07 -16.39
C GLN A 80 -11.78 -15.58 -16.60
N GLN A 81 -12.98 -16.17 -16.50
CA GLN A 81 -13.19 -17.60 -16.78
C GLN A 81 -12.89 -17.96 -18.23
N VAL A 82 -13.26 -17.09 -19.19
CA VAL A 82 -12.95 -17.32 -20.62
C VAL A 82 -11.45 -17.27 -20.88
N ILE A 83 -10.74 -16.32 -20.28
CA ILE A 83 -9.27 -16.21 -20.36
C ILE A 83 -8.63 -17.49 -19.81
N GLN A 84 -9.00 -17.90 -18.60
CA GLN A 84 -8.46 -19.10 -17.96
C GLN A 84 -8.74 -20.40 -18.76
N GLN A 85 -9.95 -20.54 -19.32
CA GLN A 85 -10.31 -21.68 -20.18
C GLN A 85 -9.49 -21.71 -21.48
N SER A 86 -9.07 -20.56 -21.99
CA SER A 86 -8.22 -20.47 -23.18
C SER A 86 -6.75 -20.76 -22.90
N GLU A 87 -6.30 -20.54 -21.66
CA GLU A 87 -4.91 -20.74 -21.22
C GLU A 87 -4.63 -22.16 -20.67
N MET A 88 -5.65 -22.91 -20.24
CA MET A 88 -5.52 -24.29 -19.75
C MET A 88 -6.63 -25.23 -20.25
N GLU A 89 -6.27 -26.33 -20.93
CA GLU A 89 -7.11 -27.54 -20.96
C GLU A 89 -7.04 -28.20 -19.57
N THR A 90 -8.14 -28.14 -18.79
CA THR A 90 -8.35 -28.68 -17.41
C THR A 90 -7.61 -27.91 -16.30
N SER A 91 -8.19 -27.51 -15.17
CA SER A 91 -9.26 -28.07 -14.34
C SER A 91 -10.01 -26.92 -13.62
N ASN A 92 -11.31 -26.75 -13.90
CA ASN A 92 -12.20 -26.01 -13.00
C ASN A 92 -12.32 -26.82 -11.69
N ASN A 93 -11.42 -26.57 -10.73
CA ASN A 93 -11.51 -27.23 -9.44
C ASN A 93 -12.59 -26.51 -8.62
N ILE A 94 -13.78 -27.09 -8.58
CA ILE A 94 -14.93 -26.61 -7.78
C ILE A 94 -14.48 -26.25 -6.34
N ASN A 95 -13.52 -26.98 -5.79
CA ASN A 95 -13.00 -26.74 -4.44
C ASN A 95 -12.27 -25.39 -4.32
N THR A 96 -11.56 -24.92 -5.35
CA THR A 96 -10.86 -23.63 -5.32
C THR A 96 -11.83 -22.46 -5.29
N ASN A 97 -12.93 -22.53 -6.05
CA ASN A 97 -13.97 -21.50 -6.04
C ASN A 97 -14.70 -21.47 -4.69
N LEU A 98 -15.03 -22.64 -4.13
CA LEU A 98 -15.64 -22.72 -2.80
C LEU A 98 -14.74 -22.13 -1.71
N ILE A 99 -13.43 -22.42 -1.73
CA ILE A 99 -12.49 -21.83 -0.77
C ILE A 99 -12.42 -20.31 -0.94
N LYS A 100 -12.43 -19.80 -2.18
CA LYS A 100 -12.45 -18.36 -2.44
C LYS A 100 -13.71 -17.71 -1.84
N ASP A 101 -14.89 -18.26 -2.13
CA ASP A 101 -16.15 -17.75 -1.58
C ASP A 101 -16.16 -17.79 -0.04
N GLU A 102 -15.60 -18.84 0.57
CA GLU A 102 -15.47 -18.92 2.03
C GLU A 102 -14.49 -17.89 2.59
N LEU A 103 -13.33 -17.67 1.95
CA LEU A 103 -12.38 -16.64 2.35
C LEU A 103 -13.03 -15.24 2.31
N ASP A 104 -13.73 -14.91 1.22
CA ASP A 104 -14.46 -13.65 1.07
C ASP A 104 -15.51 -13.49 2.18
N ALA A 105 -16.21 -14.58 2.56
CA ALA A 105 -17.19 -14.55 3.65
C ALA A 105 -16.54 -14.25 5.02
N TRP A 106 -15.36 -14.82 5.29
CA TRP A 106 -14.63 -14.57 6.54
C TRP A 106 -14.02 -13.16 6.60
N GLU A 107 -13.51 -12.63 5.48
CA GLU A 107 -13.10 -11.23 5.38
C GLU A 107 -14.28 -10.30 5.68
N ASN A 108 -15.45 -10.54 5.07
CA ASN A 108 -16.66 -9.78 5.33
C ASN A 108 -17.09 -9.85 6.80
N MET A 109 -16.94 -11.01 7.45
CA MET A 109 -17.20 -11.16 8.88
C MET A 109 -16.24 -10.29 9.71
N TYR A 110 -14.94 -10.28 9.39
CA TYR A 110 -13.96 -9.40 10.03
C TYR A 110 -14.37 -7.91 9.90
N ILE A 111 -14.73 -7.47 8.69
CA ILE A 111 -15.15 -6.08 8.44
C ILE A 111 -16.37 -5.73 9.29
N GLN A 112 -17.38 -6.61 9.33
CA GLN A 112 -18.59 -6.40 10.15
C GLN A 112 -18.28 -6.35 11.65
N LEU A 113 -17.40 -7.22 12.14
CA LEU A 113 -16.99 -7.23 13.54
C LEU A 113 -16.25 -5.94 13.90
N ARG A 114 -15.27 -5.54 13.09
CA ARG A 114 -14.50 -4.29 13.29
C ARG A 114 -15.40 -3.06 13.28
N ASN A 115 -16.37 -3.00 12.37
CA ASN A 115 -17.31 -1.87 12.28
C ASN A 115 -18.30 -1.80 13.45
N LYS A 116 -18.51 -2.90 14.18
CA LYS A 116 -19.35 -2.93 15.40
C LYS A 116 -18.60 -2.50 16.67
N ILE A 117 -17.27 -2.35 16.62
CA ILE A 117 -16.51 -1.90 17.77
C ILE A 117 -16.81 -0.42 18.03
N GLU A 118 -17.39 -0.14 19.19
CA GLU A 118 -17.70 1.20 19.67
C GLU A 118 -16.94 1.50 20.97
N ILE A 119 -16.43 2.72 21.08
CA ILE A 119 -15.66 3.20 22.22
C ILE A 119 -16.41 4.39 22.82
N GLU A 120 -16.84 4.26 24.07
CA GLU A 120 -17.44 5.36 24.81
C GLU A 120 -16.34 6.25 25.41
N HIS A 121 -16.30 7.53 25.01
CA HIS A 121 -15.37 8.53 25.55
C HIS A 121 -16.09 9.87 25.69
N ASN A 122 -16.03 10.49 26.87
CA ASN A 122 -16.67 11.79 27.16
C ASN A 122 -18.18 11.85 26.79
N ASN A 123 -18.94 10.79 27.07
CA ASN A 123 -20.36 10.62 26.70
C ASN A 123 -20.63 10.65 25.19
N LYS A 124 -19.62 10.40 24.35
CA LYS A 124 -19.75 10.20 22.90
C LYS A 124 -19.36 8.78 22.55
N GLN A 125 -20.10 8.18 21.61
CA GLN A 125 -19.70 6.93 20.99
C GLN A 125 -18.77 7.22 19.81
N LEU A 126 -17.59 6.64 19.84
CA LEU A 126 -16.59 6.71 18.78
C LEU A 126 -16.58 5.38 18.03
N SER A 127 -16.58 5.44 16.69
CA SER A 127 -16.29 4.27 15.87
C SER A 127 -14.84 3.82 16.08
N PHE A 128 -14.52 2.57 15.75
CA PHE A 128 -13.13 2.08 15.72
C PHE A 128 -12.18 3.06 15.03
N GLY A 129 -12.55 3.54 13.82
CA GLY A 129 -11.71 4.43 13.03
C GLY A 129 -11.45 5.78 13.71
N HIS A 130 -12.49 6.39 14.27
CA HIS A 130 -12.35 7.66 15.01
C HIS A 130 -11.54 7.49 16.28
N ALA A 131 -11.78 6.43 17.06
CA ALA A 131 -11.03 6.15 18.27
C ALA A 131 -9.54 5.88 17.95
N ASN A 132 -9.25 5.08 16.92
CA ASN A 132 -7.88 4.82 16.48
C ASN A 132 -7.17 6.10 16.02
N ASN A 133 -7.87 6.99 15.31
CA ASN A 133 -7.32 8.28 14.91
C ASN A 133 -6.97 9.16 16.13
N ILE A 134 -7.87 9.26 17.11
CA ILE A 134 -7.60 10.03 18.34
C ILE A 134 -6.42 9.42 19.11
N ALA A 135 -6.42 8.08 19.26
CA ALA A 135 -5.38 7.34 19.97
C ALA A 135 -3.98 7.50 19.34
N MET A 136 -3.89 7.79 18.04
CA MET A 136 -2.60 7.93 17.35
C MET A 136 -2.21 9.39 17.08
N ASN A 137 -3.18 10.28 16.90
CA ASN A 137 -2.92 11.60 16.30
C ASN A 137 -3.39 12.80 17.15
N SER A 138 -4.11 12.61 18.27
CA SER A 138 -4.56 13.75 19.09
C SER A 138 -3.37 14.55 19.66
N ASP A 139 -3.46 15.88 19.60
CA ASP A 139 -2.50 16.80 20.22
C ASP A 139 -2.63 16.84 21.75
N ASN A 140 -3.75 16.35 22.29
CA ASN A 140 -3.96 16.23 23.72
C ASN A 140 -3.45 14.87 24.21
N GLU A 141 -2.24 14.86 24.76
CA GLU A 141 -1.57 13.65 25.28
C GLU A 141 -2.44 12.81 26.23
N LYS A 142 -3.23 13.47 27.09
CA LYS A 142 -4.12 12.76 28.03
C LYS A 142 -5.24 12.04 27.28
N GLU A 143 -5.90 12.73 26.36
CA GLU A 143 -6.98 12.16 25.55
C GLU A 143 -6.45 11.03 24.66
N LYS A 144 -5.29 11.23 24.04
CA LYS A 144 -4.61 10.24 23.21
C LYS A 144 -4.39 8.92 23.96
N LEU A 145 -3.80 8.99 25.16
CA LEU A 145 -3.53 7.81 25.99
C LEU A 145 -4.83 7.15 26.49
N GLU A 146 -5.77 7.95 26.98
CA GLU A 146 -7.06 7.45 27.47
C GLU A 146 -7.83 6.68 26.37
N VAL A 147 -7.92 7.25 25.16
CA VAL A 147 -8.60 6.58 24.05
C VAL A 147 -7.83 5.36 23.56
N PHE A 148 -6.49 5.36 23.61
CA PHE A 148 -5.68 4.18 23.30
C PHE A 148 -5.96 3.00 24.26
N GLU A 149 -6.05 3.27 25.56
CA GLU A 149 -6.38 2.27 26.58
C GLU A 149 -7.82 1.75 26.45
N LEU A 150 -8.78 2.65 26.19
CA LEU A 150 -10.17 2.29 25.97
C LEU A 150 -10.36 1.43 24.72
N LEU A 151 -9.71 1.81 23.61
CA LEU A 151 -9.72 1.03 22.37
C LEU A 151 -9.10 -0.36 22.57
N THR A 152 -7.96 -0.44 23.26
CA THR A 152 -7.30 -1.71 23.57
C THR A 152 -8.19 -2.60 24.44
N SER A 153 -8.86 -2.02 25.44
CA SER A 153 -9.81 -2.75 26.29
C SER A 153 -11.04 -3.25 25.53
N ALA A 154 -11.56 -2.46 24.58
CA ALA A 154 -12.67 -2.85 23.72
C ALA A 154 -12.28 -4.03 22.82
N LEU A 155 -11.12 -3.96 22.17
CA LEU A 155 -10.59 -5.05 21.35
C LEU A 155 -10.36 -6.32 22.17
N HIS A 156 -9.79 -6.20 23.37
CA HIS A 156 -9.54 -7.36 24.23
C HIS A 156 -10.83 -8.11 24.60
N LYS A 157 -11.98 -7.44 24.72
CA LYS A 157 -13.27 -8.11 24.99
C LYS A 157 -13.74 -8.98 23.81
N GLU A 158 -13.38 -8.60 22.60
CA GLU A 158 -13.80 -9.27 21.36
C GLU A 158 -12.74 -10.24 20.80
N LYS A 159 -11.58 -10.38 21.46
CA LYS A 159 -10.43 -11.10 20.90
C LYS A 159 -10.75 -12.55 20.47
N GLU A 160 -11.62 -13.25 21.19
CA GLU A 160 -11.95 -14.65 20.88
C GLU A 160 -12.64 -14.81 19.52
N ILE A 161 -13.55 -13.89 19.16
CA ILE A 161 -14.24 -13.99 17.86
C ILE A 161 -13.32 -13.59 16.70
N PHE A 162 -12.44 -12.61 16.90
CA PHE A 162 -11.43 -12.27 15.89
C PHE A 162 -10.44 -13.41 15.69
N ALA A 163 -10.00 -14.06 16.77
CA ALA A 163 -9.14 -15.24 16.70
C ALA A 163 -9.81 -16.36 15.90
N THR A 164 -11.10 -16.58 16.11
CA THR A 164 -11.88 -17.55 15.33
C THR A 164 -11.85 -17.22 13.83
N VAL A 165 -12.11 -15.97 13.46
CA VAL A 165 -12.10 -15.54 12.05
C VAL A 165 -10.71 -15.70 11.44
N LEU A 166 -9.66 -15.23 12.12
CA LEU A 166 -8.29 -15.32 11.62
C LEU A 166 -7.83 -16.78 11.45
N ASN A 167 -8.18 -17.67 12.39
CA ASN A 167 -7.92 -19.11 12.26
C ASN A 167 -8.61 -19.73 11.05
N GLN A 168 -9.85 -19.35 10.74
CA GLN A 168 -10.54 -19.88 9.56
C GLN A 168 -9.87 -19.43 8.26
N ILE A 169 -9.47 -18.16 8.18
CA ILE A 169 -8.70 -17.63 7.05
C ILE A 169 -7.37 -18.39 6.91
N GLY A 170 -6.62 -18.54 8.01
CA GLY A 170 -5.36 -19.28 8.03
C GLY A 170 -5.51 -20.73 7.58
N ARG A 171 -6.54 -21.43 8.07
CA ARG A 171 -6.87 -22.81 7.67
C ARG A 171 -7.19 -22.91 6.18
N LEU A 172 -8.03 -22.02 5.67
CA LEU A 172 -8.46 -22.03 4.27
C LEU A 172 -7.30 -21.70 3.31
N ARG A 173 -6.47 -20.71 3.65
CA ARG A 173 -5.25 -20.41 2.89
C ARG A 173 -4.27 -21.59 2.89
N ASN A 174 -4.03 -22.22 4.03
CA ASN A 174 -3.18 -23.41 4.11
C ASN A 174 -3.75 -24.58 3.29
N THR A 175 -5.07 -24.80 3.34
CA THR A 175 -5.75 -25.86 2.56
C THR A 175 -5.58 -25.61 1.06
N LYS A 176 -5.88 -24.39 0.59
CA LYS A 176 -5.70 -24.00 -0.81
C LYS A 176 -4.25 -24.19 -1.25
N SER A 177 -3.32 -23.62 -0.48
CA SER A 177 -1.92 -23.53 -0.84
C SER A 177 -1.24 -24.90 -0.85
N ASN A 178 -1.35 -25.64 0.26
CA ASN A 178 -0.59 -26.87 0.47
C ASN A 178 -1.30 -28.10 -0.14
N GLU A 179 -2.61 -28.20 -0.01
CA GLU A 179 -3.34 -29.42 -0.43
C GLU A 179 -3.79 -29.37 -1.89
N LEU A 180 -4.25 -28.21 -2.38
CA LEU A 180 -4.76 -28.08 -3.75
C LEU A 180 -3.67 -27.69 -4.75
N GLU A 181 -2.75 -26.81 -4.34
CA GLU A 181 -1.76 -26.23 -5.26
C GLU A 181 -0.33 -26.74 -5.04
N GLY A 182 -0.07 -27.44 -3.93
CA GLY A 182 1.23 -28.03 -3.62
C GLY A 182 2.37 -27.02 -3.45
N ARG A 183 2.07 -25.79 -3.04
CA ARG A 183 3.05 -24.70 -2.84
C ARG A 183 2.75 -23.95 -1.56
N GLU A 184 3.77 -23.56 -0.81
CA GLU A 184 3.61 -22.79 0.44
C GLU A 184 3.04 -21.38 0.18
N ILE A 185 2.26 -20.84 1.14
CA ILE A 185 1.56 -19.56 1.01
C ILE A 185 2.54 -18.42 0.67
N LEU A 186 3.69 -18.38 1.35
CA LEU A 186 4.71 -17.38 1.12
C LEU A 186 5.26 -17.45 -0.31
N THR A 187 5.57 -18.65 -0.81
CA THR A 187 6.07 -18.84 -2.18
C THR A 187 5.06 -18.33 -3.21
N GLN A 188 3.76 -18.56 -2.98
CA GLN A 188 2.70 -18.01 -3.85
C GLN A 188 2.66 -16.47 -3.81
N SER A 189 2.72 -15.89 -2.60
CA SER A 189 2.74 -14.44 -2.43
C SER A 189 3.93 -13.80 -3.13
N LEU A 190 5.12 -14.40 -3.01
CA LEU A 190 6.34 -13.93 -3.67
C LEU A 190 6.19 -13.97 -5.20
N HIS A 191 5.65 -15.05 -5.74
CA HIS A 191 5.37 -15.18 -7.17
C HIS A 191 4.35 -14.15 -7.67
N ALA A 192 3.25 -13.93 -6.93
CA ALA A 192 2.26 -12.89 -7.25
C ALA A 192 2.88 -11.48 -7.22
N ASN A 193 3.90 -11.30 -6.39
CA ASN A 193 4.70 -10.07 -6.31
C ASN A 193 5.91 -10.05 -7.25
N GLY A 194 6.00 -11.01 -8.16
CA GLY A 194 7.01 -11.09 -9.21
C GLY A 194 8.44 -11.25 -8.70
N ILE A 195 8.66 -11.70 -7.46
CA ILE A 195 9.99 -11.83 -6.87
C ILE A 195 10.28 -13.27 -6.45
N SER A 196 11.55 -13.68 -6.49
CA SER A 196 11.99 -14.96 -5.94
C SER A 196 12.18 -14.94 -4.42
N GLU A 197 12.21 -16.14 -3.82
CA GLU A 197 12.57 -16.34 -2.41
C GLU A 197 13.95 -15.76 -2.08
N THR A 198 14.91 -15.86 -3.00
CA THR A 198 16.24 -15.27 -2.82
C THR A 198 16.17 -13.77 -2.62
N VAL A 199 15.35 -13.06 -3.41
CA VAL A 199 15.15 -11.61 -3.28
C VAL A 199 14.59 -11.28 -1.89
N SER A 200 13.53 -11.98 -1.47
CA SER A 200 12.95 -11.79 -0.12
C SER A 200 13.97 -12.06 0.99
N ILE A 201 14.76 -13.13 0.88
CA ILE A 201 15.77 -13.50 1.88
C ILE A 201 16.84 -12.41 1.97
N GLN A 202 17.38 -11.95 0.85
CA GLN A 202 18.45 -10.94 0.88
C GLN A 202 17.95 -9.57 1.37
N MET A 203 16.71 -9.20 1.05
CA MET A 203 16.07 -8.00 1.59
C MET A 203 15.98 -8.06 3.13
N TRP A 204 15.54 -9.19 3.68
CA TRP A 204 15.44 -9.38 5.12
C TRP A 204 16.80 -9.54 5.81
N ASN A 205 17.78 -10.19 5.17
CA ASN A 205 19.15 -10.27 5.70
C ASN A 205 19.78 -8.87 5.82
N ALA A 206 19.66 -8.02 4.80
CA ALA A 206 20.15 -6.64 4.87
C ALA A 206 19.46 -5.83 5.97
N THR A 207 18.18 -6.10 6.22
CA THR A 207 17.44 -5.53 7.33
C THR A 207 18.00 -5.98 8.67
N GLU A 208 18.19 -7.28 8.86
CA GLU A 208 18.69 -7.89 10.08
C GLU A 208 20.08 -7.36 10.46
N GLU A 209 21.01 -7.29 9.51
CA GLU A 209 22.37 -6.75 9.70
C GLU A 209 22.39 -5.24 10.06
N ASN A 210 21.28 -4.52 9.84
CA ASN A 210 21.18 -3.09 10.14
C ASN A 210 20.22 -2.77 11.30
N LEU A 211 19.61 -3.77 11.96
CA LEU A 211 18.66 -3.54 13.06
C LEU A 211 19.28 -2.75 14.22
N ASP A 212 20.51 -3.05 14.61
CA ASP A 212 21.19 -2.34 15.71
C ASP A 212 21.31 -0.83 15.43
N LYS A 213 21.54 -0.45 14.17
CA LYS A 213 21.60 0.97 13.79
C LYS A 213 20.22 1.62 13.84
N LEU A 214 19.17 0.94 13.36
CA LEU A 214 17.80 1.44 13.43
C LEU A 214 17.36 1.60 14.89
N VAL A 215 17.67 0.61 15.73
CA VAL A 215 17.44 0.66 17.18
C VAL A 215 18.23 1.79 17.84
N SER A 216 19.46 2.06 17.39
CA SER A 216 20.22 3.19 17.92
C SER A 216 19.53 4.54 17.67
N ALA A 217 18.82 4.69 16.54
CA ALA A 217 18.03 5.88 16.24
C ALA A 217 16.80 6.03 17.16
N LEU A 218 16.24 4.93 17.67
CA LEU A 218 15.15 4.97 18.66
C LEU A 218 15.55 5.70 19.95
N ASN A 219 16.84 5.66 20.32
CA ASN A 219 17.32 6.29 21.55
C ASN A 219 17.10 7.80 21.56
N VAL A 220 17.04 8.45 20.39
CA VAL A 220 16.77 9.88 20.29
C VAL A 220 15.40 10.23 20.87
N TYR A 221 14.41 9.35 20.66
CA TYR A 221 13.03 9.58 21.08
C TYR A 221 12.80 9.28 22.57
N LYS A 222 13.78 8.73 23.28
CA LYS A 222 13.64 8.38 24.70
C LYS A 222 13.60 9.61 25.62
N ASN A 223 14.13 10.76 25.21
CA ASN A 223 14.16 12.00 26.01
C ASN A 223 14.69 11.76 27.45
N ASP A 224 15.92 11.26 27.59
CA ASP A 224 16.60 10.90 28.85
C ASP A 224 15.96 9.73 29.65
N ARG A 225 14.91 9.09 29.13
CA ARG A 225 14.30 7.91 29.76
C ARG A 225 15.07 6.63 29.42
N VAL A 226 14.96 5.64 30.30
CA VAL A 226 15.58 4.32 30.12
C VAL A 226 14.91 3.54 28.98
N SER A 227 13.60 3.68 28.82
CA SER A 227 12.79 3.00 27.80
C SER A 227 11.75 3.94 27.19
N ILE A 228 11.19 3.50 26.07
CA ILE A 228 10.06 4.13 25.37
C ILE A 228 9.09 3.02 24.98
N THR A 229 7.80 3.29 25.06
CA THR A 229 6.76 2.37 24.54
C THR A 229 6.59 2.52 23.03
N TRP A 230 6.00 1.51 22.37
CA TRP A 230 5.58 1.63 20.98
C TRP A 230 4.64 2.83 20.77
N HIS A 231 3.66 3.03 21.65
CA HIS A 231 2.68 4.11 21.51
C HIS A 231 3.32 5.48 21.58
N GLU A 232 4.27 5.68 22.52
CA GLU A 232 5.03 6.92 22.58
C GLU A 232 5.87 7.14 21.32
N LEU A 233 6.64 6.12 20.89
CA LEU A 233 7.48 6.20 19.69
C LEU A 233 6.66 6.61 18.46
N MET A 234 5.50 5.97 18.28
CA MET A 234 4.67 6.17 17.11
C MET A 234 3.87 7.47 17.15
N THR A 235 3.72 8.10 18.31
CA THR A 235 2.93 9.33 18.49
C THR A 235 3.75 10.55 18.88
N VAL A 236 5.09 10.46 18.94
CA VAL A 236 5.97 11.63 19.08
C VAL A 236 5.64 12.63 17.98
N LYS A 237 5.53 13.93 18.32
CA LYS A 237 5.46 15.01 17.33
C LYS A 237 6.61 15.98 17.56
N GLU A 238 7.22 16.45 16.48
CA GLU A 238 8.20 17.54 16.55
C GLU A 238 7.45 18.87 16.71
N ASN A 239 7.99 19.78 17.54
CA ASN A 239 7.43 21.13 17.64
C ASN A 239 7.58 21.83 16.29
N ASN A 240 6.47 22.27 15.68
CA ASN A 240 6.35 22.85 14.33
C ASN A 240 6.17 21.84 13.20
N GLU A 241 5.12 21.01 13.25
CA GLU A 241 4.63 20.37 12.02
C GLU A 241 4.25 21.47 11.02
N ALA A 242 5.07 21.61 9.97
CA ALA A 242 4.86 22.63 8.96
C ALA A 242 3.58 22.31 8.19
N ILE A 243 2.67 23.29 8.16
CA ILE A 243 1.52 23.26 7.26
C ILE A 243 2.02 23.70 5.89
N ILE A 244 2.03 22.77 4.94
CA ILE A 244 2.36 23.02 3.54
C ILE A 244 1.04 23.25 2.79
N PRO A 245 0.75 24.47 2.30
CA PRO A 245 -0.45 24.70 1.49
C PRO A 245 -0.44 23.84 0.23
N PHE A 246 -1.61 23.38 -0.23
CA PHE A 246 -1.72 22.50 -1.40
C PHE A 246 -0.97 23.02 -2.63
N SER A 247 -1.10 24.31 -2.95
CA SER A 247 -0.38 24.90 -4.09
C SER A 247 1.14 24.88 -3.94
N VAL A 248 1.65 24.95 -2.71
CA VAL A 248 3.10 24.86 -2.41
C VAL A 248 3.54 23.40 -2.53
N ALA A 249 2.75 22.44 -2.06
CA ALA A 249 3.01 21.02 -2.27
C ALA A 249 3.10 20.65 -3.75
N VAL A 250 2.15 21.13 -4.57
CA VAL A 250 2.17 20.93 -6.03
C VAL A 250 3.47 21.46 -6.65
N GLN A 251 3.88 22.68 -6.27
CA GLN A 251 5.12 23.26 -6.78
C GLN A 251 6.35 22.46 -6.33
N ASN A 252 6.41 22.06 -5.05
CA ASN A 252 7.51 21.25 -4.52
C ASN A 252 7.61 19.89 -5.24
N ILE A 253 6.48 19.22 -5.52
CA ILE A 253 6.46 17.96 -6.28
C ILE A 253 6.97 18.19 -7.69
N TYR A 254 6.51 19.25 -8.37
CA TYR A 254 6.98 19.60 -9.71
C TYR A 254 8.50 19.83 -9.73
N ASP A 255 9.03 20.66 -8.84
CA ASP A 255 10.45 21.00 -8.80
C ASP A 255 11.31 19.77 -8.44
N ALA A 256 10.86 18.95 -7.47
CA ALA A 256 11.54 17.73 -7.09
C ALA A 256 11.62 16.72 -8.25
N LEU A 257 10.54 16.53 -9.00
CA LEU A 257 10.51 15.64 -10.16
C LEU A 257 11.33 16.19 -11.32
N LYS A 258 11.35 17.51 -11.52
CA LYS A 258 12.10 18.16 -12.61
C LYS A 258 13.61 17.96 -12.47
N ASP A 259 14.11 17.85 -11.25
CA ASP A 259 15.53 17.53 -10.97
C ASP A 259 15.93 16.12 -11.41
N ILE A 260 14.94 15.23 -11.59
CA ILE A 260 15.09 13.89 -12.15
C ILE A 260 14.87 13.91 -13.67
N ASP A 261 13.68 14.32 -14.12
CA ASP A 261 13.33 14.46 -15.53
C ASP A 261 12.14 15.42 -15.73
N GLU A 262 12.18 16.24 -16.79
CA GLU A 262 11.14 17.23 -17.07
C GLU A 262 9.80 16.59 -17.46
N GLU A 263 9.78 15.42 -18.11
CA GLU A 263 8.54 14.72 -18.49
C GLU A 263 7.78 14.23 -17.25
N LEU A 264 8.50 13.81 -16.19
CA LEU A 264 7.88 13.41 -14.91
C LEU A 264 7.18 14.58 -14.23
N ALA A 265 7.88 15.71 -14.15
CA ALA A 265 7.33 16.93 -13.56
C ALA A 265 6.09 17.40 -14.33
N GLU A 266 6.16 17.34 -15.66
CA GLU A 266 5.05 17.75 -16.51
C GLU A 266 3.86 16.82 -16.45
N PHE A 267 4.09 15.51 -16.33
CA PHE A 267 3.02 14.56 -16.07
C PHE A 267 2.30 14.87 -14.75
N ALA A 268 3.04 15.08 -13.67
CA ALA A 268 2.46 15.40 -12.36
C ALA A 268 1.64 16.70 -12.40
N ARG A 269 2.16 17.75 -13.05
CA ARG A 269 1.43 19.01 -13.23
C ARG A 269 0.14 18.78 -14.03
N ASN A 270 0.21 18.06 -15.14
CA ASN A 270 -0.95 17.77 -15.99
C ASN A 270 -2.03 16.98 -15.23
N ALA A 271 -1.64 16.02 -14.38
CA ALA A 271 -2.60 15.28 -13.56
C ALA A 271 -3.40 16.22 -12.64
N ILE A 272 -2.73 17.18 -12.02
CA ILE A 272 -3.37 18.17 -11.14
C ILE A 272 -4.24 19.15 -11.95
N GLU A 273 -3.70 19.70 -13.04
CA GLU A 273 -4.38 20.71 -13.85
C GLU A 273 -5.63 20.18 -14.56
N ASN A 274 -5.66 18.88 -14.89
CA ASN A 274 -6.78 18.23 -15.57
C ASN A 274 -7.77 17.54 -14.61
N GLY A 275 -7.74 17.88 -13.31
CA GLY A 275 -8.76 17.44 -12.35
C GLY A 275 -8.70 15.95 -11.99
N TRP A 276 -7.51 15.34 -11.99
CA TRP A 276 -7.36 13.93 -11.60
C TRP A 276 -7.38 13.72 -10.10
N ILE A 277 -7.24 14.79 -9.30
CA ILE A 277 -7.10 14.70 -7.85
C ILE A 277 -8.33 15.29 -7.16
N ASP A 278 -8.91 14.50 -6.26
CA ASP A 278 -9.87 14.95 -5.26
C ASP A 278 -9.15 14.96 -3.90
N ALA A 279 -8.73 16.15 -3.45
CA ALA A 279 -7.90 16.34 -2.26
C ALA A 279 -8.64 16.98 -1.06
N GLU A 280 -9.87 17.48 -1.27
CA GLU A 280 -10.61 18.23 -0.26
C GLU A 280 -10.94 17.37 0.97
N PRO A 281 -10.58 17.82 2.20
CA PRO A 281 -11.01 17.16 3.42
C PRO A 281 -12.52 17.20 3.60
N ARG A 282 -13.12 16.04 3.89
CA ARG A 282 -14.54 15.90 4.22
C ARG A 282 -14.69 14.90 5.37
N ASP A 283 -15.70 15.07 6.21
CA ASP A 283 -15.87 14.30 7.47
C ASP A 283 -15.88 12.79 7.26
N ASN A 284 -16.50 12.33 6.17
CA ASN A 284 -16.64 10.92 5.82
C ASN A 284 -15.54 10.40 4.89
N LYS A 285 -14.62 11.26 4.46
CA LYS A 285 -13.50 10.86 3.59
C LYS A 285 -12.40 10.24 4.46
N PRO A 286 -12.08 8.94 4.28
CA PRO A 286 -11.10 8.28 5.12
C PRO A 286 -9.71 8.92 4.98
N PRO A 287 -8.86 8.83 6.02
CA PRO A 287 -7.44 9.16 5.88
C PRO A 287 -6.77 8.19 4.90
N GLY A 288 -5.64 8.62 4.33
CA GLY A 288 -4.92 7.89 3.29
C GLY A 288 -5.24 8.39 1.88
N GLY A 289 -4.90 7.57 0.88
CA GLY A 289 -5.16 7.85 -0.52
C GLY A 289 -5.31 6.57 -1.35
N PHE A 290 -5.79 6.73 -2.57
CA PHE A 290 -5.73 5.71 -3.60
C PHE A 290 -5.61 6.36 -4.99
N CYS A 291 -5.12 5.57 -5.94
CA CYS A 291 -5.03 5.93 -7.36
C CYS A 291 -5.73 4.88 -8.21
N ALA A 292 -6.77 5.29 -8.95
CA ALA A 292 -7.55 4.43 -9.83
C ALA A 292 -7.14 4.68 -11.31
N PRO A 293 -6.71 3.64 -12.07
CA PRO A 293 -6.27 3.78 -13.45
C PRO A 293 -7.43 3.88 -14.46
N PHE A 294 -7.24 4.68 -15.49
CA PHE A 294 -8.11 4.81 -16.66
C PHE A 294 -7.25 4.66 -17.92
N PHE A 295 -6.88 3.40 -18.25
CA PHE A 295 -5.88 3.10 -19.27
C PHE A 295 -6.24 3.59 -20.67
N SER A 296 -7.52 3.52 -21.07
CA SER A 296 -7.95 3.98 -22.38
C SER A 296 -7.76 5.49 -22.57
N GLU A 297 -7.95 6.27 -21.50
CA GLU A 297 -7.73 7.71 -21.47
C GLU A 297 -6.26 8.08 -21.17
N LYS A 298 -5.46 7.12 -20.69
CA LYS A 298 -4.11 7.31 -20.15
C LYS A 298 -4.10 8.28 -18.97
N GLU A 299 -5.11 8.13 -18.12
CA GLU A 299 -5.32 8.98 -16.95
C GLU A 299 -5.41 8.15 -15.67
N SER A 300 -5.52 8.85 -14.54
CA SER A 300 -5.88 8.25 -13.27
C SER A 300 -6.83 9.14 -12.48
N ARG A 301 -7.42 8.61 -11.41
CA ARG A 301 -8.17 9.38 -10.42
C ARG A 301 -7.62 9.11 -9.03
N ILE A 302 -7.10 10.16 -8.41
CA ILE A 302 -6.47 10.13 -7.10
C ILE A 302 -7.45 10.67 -6.07
N SER A 303 -7.77 9.90 -5.04
CA SER A 303 -8.53 10.38 -3.89
C SER A 303 -7.61 10.47 -2.70
N MET A 304 -7.61 11.60 -2.00
CA MET A 304 -6.93 11.72 -0.72
C MET A 304 -7.55 12.81 0.16
N ARG A 305 -7.19 12.83 1.44
CA ARG A 305 -7.50 13.94 2.35
C ARG A 305 -6.26 14.80 2.56
N TYR A 306 -6.27 16.02 2.04
CA TYR A 306 -5.14 16.95 2.18
C TYR A 306 -5.34 17.93 3.34
N ASP A 307 -4.59 17.75 4.42
CA ASP A 307 -4.63 18.62 5.61
C ASP A 307 -3.41 19.55 5.75
N GLY A 308 -2.46 19.45 4.82
CA GLY A 308 -1.23 20.26 4.81
C GLY A 308 -0.09 19.67 5.64
N SER A 309 -0.30 18.55 6.33
CA SER A 309 0.78 17.79 6.98
C SER A 309 1.78 17.25 5.95
N VAL A 310 3.01 17.00 6.39
CA VAL A 310 4.03 16.32 5.57
C VAL A 310 3.52 14.98 5.03
N ASP A 311 2.73 14.25 5.83
CA ASP A 311 2.14 12.98 5.42
C ASP A 311 1.15 13.16 4.26
N SER A 312 0.28 14.18 4.29
CA SER A 312 -0.62 14.47 3.18
C SER A 312 0.12 14.89 1.89
N VAL A 313 1.19 15.68 1.99
CA VAL A 313 2.04 16.02 0.82
C VAL A 313 2.69 14.77 0.24
N ARG A 314 3.16 13.89 1.11
CA ARG A 314 3.76 12.61 0.75
C ARG A 314 2.76 11.67 0.08
N ILE A 315 1.53 11.56 0.60
CA ILE A 315 0.45 10.78 -0.04
C ILE A 315 0.18 11.32 -1.44
N LEU A 316 0.11 12.65 -1.63
CA LEU A 316 -0.06 13.22 -2.97
C LEU A 316 1.04 12.76 -3.94
N ALA A 317 2.30 12.79 -3.50
CA ALA A 317 3.42 12.28 -4.31
C ALA A 317 3.33 10.77 -4.56
N HIS A 318 2.95 9.98 -3.55
CA HIS A 318 2.76 8.53 -3.65
C HIS A 318 1.75 8.18 -4.75
N GLU A 319 0.56 8.78 -4.69
CA GLU A 319 -0.51 8.50 -5.65
C GLU A 319 -0.17 9.00 -7.08
N LEU A 320 0.59 10.09 -7.19
CA LEU A 320 1.14 10.54 -8.49
C LEU A 320 2.15 9.54 -9.07
N GLY A 321 2.92 8.85 -8.21
CA GLY A 321 3.80 7.78 -8.65
C GLY A 321 3.04 6.56 -9.18
N HIS A 322 1.92 6.19 -8.55
CA HIS A 322 0.99 5.20 -9.12
C HIS A 322 0.41 5.66 -10.46
N ALA A 323 -0.05 6.92 -10.55
CA ALA A 323 -0.59 7.46 -11.80
C ALA A 323 0.45 7.42 -12.93
N TRP A 324 1.71 7.72 -12.63
CA TRP A 324 2.81 7.62 -13.58
C TRP A 324 3.07 6.18 -14.02
N HIS A 325 3.02 5.23 -13.09
CA HIS A 325 3.15 3.81 -13.41
C HIS A 325 2.04 3.36 -14.35
N PHE A 326 0.78 3.64 -14.02
CA PHE A 326 -0.36 3.31 -14.86
C PHE A 326 -0.31 3.98 -16.23
N TYR A 327 0.15 5.24 -16.31
CA TYR A 327 0.37 5.92 -17.58
C TYR A 327 1.36 5.15 -18.46
N ASN A 328 2.48 4.67 -17.92
CA ASN A 328 3.44 3.89 -18.70
C ASN A 328 2.91 2.52 -19.12
N MET A 329 2.13 1.85 -18.26
CA MET A 329 1.47 0.59 -18.59
C MET A 329 0.39 0.75 -19.68
N SER A 330 -0.26 1.92 -19.78
CA SER A 330 -1.31 2.21 -20.77
C SER A 330 -0.86 2.11 -22.23
N PHE A 331 0.46 2.07 -22.48
CA PHE A 331 1.03 1.93 -23.82
C PHE A 331 1.16 0.47 -24.28
N GLU A 332 0.83 -0.49 -23.42
CA GLU A 332 0.88 -1.91 -23.72
C GLU A 332 -0.51 -2.52 -23.76
N GLN A 333 -0.72 -3.45 -24.68
CA GLN A 333 -1.94 -4.25 -24.68
C GLN A 333 -1.82 -5.36 -23.63
N SER A 334 -2.86 -5.53 -22.84
CA SER A 334 -3.00 -6.66 -21.90
C SER A 334 -4.21 -7.50 -22.26
N THR A 335 -4.09 -8.81 -22.07
CA THR A 335 -5.18 -9.80 -22.14
C THR A 335 -5.57 -10.32 -20.76
N SER A 336 -5.09 -9.66 -19.71
CA SER A 336 -5.35 -9.99 -18.30
C SER A 336 -5.80 -8.72 -17.56
N PHE A 337 -6.62 -8.88 -16.53
CA PHE A 337 -7.02 -7.75 -15.67
C PHE A 337 -5.85 -7.31 -14.80
N LEU A 338 -5.76 -6.01 -14.51
CA LEU A 338 -4.66 -5.39 -13.77
C LEU A 338 -4.37 -6.09 -12.44
N ASP A 339 -5.42 -6.38 -11.67
CA ASP A 339 -5.32 -7.06 -10.37
C ASP A 339 -4.71 -8.47 -10.48
N ASP A 340 -4.80 -9.09 -11.66
CA ASP A 340 -4.29 -10.45 -11.91
C ASP A 340 -2.79 -10.45 -12.24
N TYR A 341 -2.21 -9.32 -12.68
CA TYR A 341 -0.81 -9.30 -13.16
C TYR A 341 0.09 -8.18 -12.63
N LEU A 342 -0.45 -7.11 -12.02
CA LEU A 342 0.39 -6.03 -11.47
C LEU A 342 0.99 -6.45 -10.12
N PRO A 343 2.31 -6.67 -10.01
CA PRO A 343 2.92 -7.03 -8.75
C PRO A 343 2.98 -5.80 -7.82
N MET A 344 2.44 -5.92 -6.60
CA MET A 344 2.47 -4.83 -5.62
C MET A 344 3.90 -4.34 -5.35
N SER A 345 4.89 -5.24 -5.33
CA SER A 345 6.30 -4.87 -5.18
C SER A 345 6.74 -3.78 -6.17
N THR A 346 6.30 -3.87 -7.43
CA THR A 346 6.64 -2.87 -8.45
C THR A 346 5.76 -1.63 -8.36
N ALA A 347 4.46 -1.80 -8.06
CA ALA A 347 3.54 -0.68 -7.87
C ALA A 347 4.00 0.24 -6.73
N GLU A 348 4.36 -0.35 -5.59
CA GLU A 348 4.86 0.36 -4.41
C GLU A 348 6.27 0.92 -4.61
N SER A 349 7.12 0.26 -5.40
CA SER A 349 8.42 0.84 -5.78
C SER A 349 8.24 2.16 -6.54
N ALA A 350 7.22 2.25 -7.40
CA ALA A 350 6.98 3.45 -8.21
C ALA A 350 6.41 4.60 -7.38
N SER A 351 5.44 4.32 -6.51
CA SER A 351 4.83 5.33 -5.63
C SER A 351 5.81 5.84 -4.58
N ILE A 352 6.52 4.94 -3.89
CA ILE A 352 7.51 5.31 -2.87
C ILE A 352 8.74 6.01 -3.49
N PHE A 353 9.06 5.77 -4.76
CA PHE A 353 10.10 6.51 -5.47
C PHE A 353 9.76 8.01 -5.57
N PHE A 354 8.50 8.35 -5.88
CA PHE A 354 8.03 9.74 -5.92
C PHE A 354 8.08 10.40 -4.54
N GLU A 355 7.70 9.68 -3.48
CA GLU A 355 7.84 10.18 -2.11
C GLU A 355 9.30 10.48 -1.77
N THR A 356 10.20 9.55 -2.11
CA THR A 356 11.62 9.65 -1.75
C THR A 356 12.26 10.85 -2.44
N ILE A 357 11.91 11.11 -3.70
CA ILE A 357 12.33 12.31 -4.44
C ILE A 357 11.84 13.57 -3.74
N LEU A 358 10.54 13.66 -3.46
CA LEU A 358 9.94 14.81 -2.79
C LEU A 358 10.59 15.08 -1.43
N LEU A 359 10.69 14.08 -0.57
CA LEU A 359 11.22 14.24 0.79
C LEU A 359 12.69 14.68 0.77
N ASN A 360 13.50 14.10 -0.12
CA ASN A 360 14.89 14.53 -0.28
C ASN A 360 14.98 15.96 -0.77
N TYR A 361 14.14 16.36 -1.73
CA TYR A 361 14.07 17.74 -2.21
C TYR A 361 13.71 18.70 -1.07
N LEU A 362 12.68 18.41 -0.28
CA LEU A 362 12.26 19.27 0.84
C LEU A 362 13.36 19.42 1.90
N ILE A 363 14.06 18.32 2.24
CA ILE A 363 15.16 18.32 3.21
C ILE A 363 16.37 19.12 2.70
N GLN A 364 16.65 19.07 1.39
CA GLN A 364 17.81 19.73 0.77
C GLN A 364 17.57 21.21 0.52
N THR A 365 16.33 21.62 0.26
CA THR A 365 15.99 22.99 -0.16
C THR A 365 15.45 23.87 0.96
N THR A 366 15.06 23.28 2.10
CA THR A 366 14.58 24.08 3.23
C THR A 366 15.72 24.83 3.93
N ASP A 367 15.55 26.14 4.11
CA ASP A 367 16.46 26.98 4.89
C ASP A 367 16.19 26.93 6.40
N SER A 368 15.05 26.34 6.82
CA SER A 368 14.67 26.24 8.22
C SER A 368 15.24 24.98 8.86
N ILE A 369 16.09 25.17 9.88
CA ILE A 369 16.66 24.05 10.66
C ILE A 369 15.54 23.24 11.32
N ASP A 370 14.51 23.90 11.85
CA ASP A 370 13.38 23.22 12.51
C ASP A 370 12.56 22.41 11.51
N MET A 371 12.30 22.94 10.30
CA MET A 371 11.64 22.19 9.24
C MET A 371 12.48 20.99 8.80
N LYS A 372 13.80 21.18 8.65
CA LYS A 372 14.73 20.11 8.31
C LYS A 372 14.72 18.99 9.35
N LYS A 373 14.74 19.35 10.65
CA LYS A 373 14.58 18.41 11.75
C LYS A 373 13.26 17.66 11.68
N ALA A 374 12.15 18.36 11.48
CA ALA A 374 10.82 17.75 11.39
C ALA A 374 10.72 16.75 10.23
N LEU A 375 11.22 17.10 9.04
CA LEU A 375 11.25 16.22 7.88
C LEU A 375 12.12 14.99 8.09
N LEU A 376 13.33 15.16 8.66
CA LEU A 376 14.22 14.04 8.97
C LEU A 376 13.64 13.11 10.04
N SER A 377 13.08 13.68 11.12
CA SER A 377 12.42 12.91 12.18
C SER A 377 11.22 12.13 11.64
N TRP A 378 10.39 12.76 10.79
CA TRP A 378 9.29 12.09 10.10
C TRP A 378 9.80 10.95 9.21
N LYS A 379 10.85 11.18 8.41
CA LYS A 379 11.45 10.17 7.52
C LYS A 379 12.01 8.98 8.29
N ILE A 380 12.69 9.22 9.42
CA ILE A 380 13.22 8.18 10.31
C ILE A 380 12.09 7.37 10.94
N ARG A 381 11.04 8.01 11.44
CA ARG A 381 9.86 7.32 11.98
C ARG A 381 9.14 6.50 10.92
N ASN A 382 9.01 7.02 9.71
CA ASN A 382 8.41 6.29 8.61
C ASN A 382 9.25 5.07 8.19
N CYS A 383 10.58 5.13 8.36
CA CYS A 383 11.44 3.96 8.22
C CYS A 383 11.09 2.86 9.23
N PHE A 384 10.73 3.20 10.48
CA PHE A 384 10.29 2.19 11.46
C PHE A 384 8.99 1.51 11.03
N ASN A 385 8.07 2.25 10.40
CA ASN A 385 6.89 1.65 9.78
C ASN A 385 7.27 0.69 8.65
N TYR A 386 7.98 1.20 7.63
CA TYR A 386 8.28 0.46 6.41
C TYR A 386 9.20 -0.73 6.59
N VAL A 387 10.06 -0.70 7.61
CA VAL A 387 11.05 -1.75 7.84
C VAL A 387 10.68 -2.57 9.07
N MET A 388 10.55 -1.95 10.24
CA MET A 388 10.44 -2.69 11.50
C MET A 388 9.03 -3.22 11.75
N ALA A 389 7.98 -2.39 11.60
CA ALA A 389 6.60 -2.81 11.81
C ALA A 389 6.14 -3.82 10.74
N ILE A 390 6.55 -3.61 9.49
CA ILE A 390 6.26 -4.58 8.41
C ILE A 390 7.04 -5.88 8.60
N ARG A 391 8.30 -5.84 9.04
CA ARG A 391 9.03 -7.07 9.40
C ARG A 391 8.31 -7.83 10.52
N ALA A 392 7.83 -7.14 11.55
CA ALA A 392 7.02 -7.77 12.60
C ALA A 392 5.76 -8.44 12.02
N SER A 393 5.04 -7.75 11.13
CA SER A 393 3.84 -8.28 10.48
C SER A 393 4.15 -9.51 9.61
N PHE A 394 5.23 -9.47 8.84
CA PHE A 394 5.72 -10.58 8.01
C PHE A 394 6.10 -11.80 8.87
N GLN A 395 6.83 -11.58 9.96
CA GLN A 395 7.25 -12.65 10.87
C GLN A 395 6.05 -13.26 11.60
N PHE A 396 5.10 -12.42 12.03
CA PHE A 396 3.84 -12.85 12.63
C PHE A 396 3.05 -13.75 11.68
N GLU A 397 2.77 -13.30 10.44
CA GLU A 397 2.02 -14.10 9.46
C GLU A 397 2.71 -15.44 9.18
N LYS A 398 4.03 -15.43 8.98
CA LYS A 398 4.81 -16.65 8.76
C LYS A 398 4.65 -17.64 9.91
N ASN A 399 4.82 -17.19 11.15
CA ASN A 399 4.70 -18.04 12.33
C ASN A 399 3.26 -18.49 12.56
N PHE A 400 2.28 -17.61 12.32
CA PHE A 400 0.86 -17.90 12.44
C PHE A 400 0.41 -18.99 11.45
N TYR A 401 0.76 -18.88 10.16
CA TYR A 401 0.39 -19.90 9.17
C TYR A 401 1.06 -21.24 9.44
N GLU A 402 2.32 -21.24 9.89
CA GLU A 402 3.01 -22.47 10.29
C GLU A 402 2.31 -23.14 11.47
N LYS A 403 1.96 -22.36 12.50
CA LYS A 403 1.23 -22.87 13.65
C LYS A 403 -0.20 -23.33 13.33
N CYS A 404 -0.88 -22.67 12.40
CA CYS A 404 -2.20 -23.08 11.93
C CYS A 404 -2.21 -24.47 11.27
N LYS A 405 -1.05 -24.99 10.82
CA LYS A 405 -0.94 -26.38 10.33
C LYS A 405 -1.11 -27.40 11.47
N GLU A 406 -0.80 -27.02 12.71
CA GLU A 406 -0.93 -27.88 13.90
C GLU A 406 -2.35 -27.86 14.49
N GLY A 407 -3.13 -26.81 14.24
CA GLY A 407 -4.49 -26.64 14.76
C GLY A 407 -4.87 -25.17 14.90
N SER A 408 -6.09 -24.92 15.40
CA SER A 408 -6.53 -23.55 15.70
C SER A 408 -5.86 -23.03 16.97
N LEU A 409 -5.45 -21.77 16.94
CA LEU A 409 -4.82 -21.06 18.05
C LEU A 409 -5.86 -20.29 18.86
N SER A 410 -5.67 -20.23 20.18
CA SER A 410 -6.41 -19.32 21.05
C SER A 410 -6.03 -17.85 20.78
N ALA A 411 -6.87 -16.91 21.21
CA ALA A 411 -6.56 -15.48 21.06
C ALA A 411 -5.27 -15.07 21.79
N ASP A 412 -4.97 -15.71 22.92
CA ASP A 412 -3.74 -15.47 23.69
C ASP A 412 -2.50 -15.98 22.95
N GLU A 413 -2.56 -17.17 22.33
CA GLU A 413 -1.44 -17.67 21.51
C GLU A 413 -1.19 -16.79 20.29
N ILE A 414 -2.24 -16.26 19.64
CA ILE A 414 -2.09 -15.33 18.51
C ILE A 414 -1.45 -14.02 18.97
N GLU A 415 -1.86 -13.48 20.12
CA GLU A 415 -1.26 -12.27 20.68
C GLU A 415 0.21 -12.50 21.06
N GLU A 416 0.55 -13.63 21.69
CA GLU A 416 1.92 -14.00 22.00
C GLU A 416 2.80 -14.06 20.74
N LEU A 417 2.32 -14.68 19.66
CA LEU A 417 3.02 -14.69 18.37
C LEU A 417 3.21 -13.28 17.81
N SER A 418 2.19 -12.42 17.95
CA SER A 418 2.24 -11.04 17.47
C SER A 418 3.25 -10.20 18.24
N ILE A 419 3.26 -10.28 19.57
CA ILE A 419 4.21 -9.57 20.43
C ILE A 419 5.63 -10.07 20.22
N ALA A 420 5.84 -11.40 20.15
CA ALA A 420 7.17 -11.97 19.90
C ALA A 420 7.75 -11.52 18.54
N ALA A 421 6.92 -11.38 17.51
CA ALA A 421 7.35 -10.86 16.22
C ALA A 421 7.78 -9.39 16.30
N GLN A 422 7.08 -8.57 17.11
CA GLN A 422 7.46 -7.19 17.36
C GLN A 422 8.75 -7.10 18.19
N GLU A 423 8.90 -7.90 19.25
CA GLU A 423 10.11 -8.00 20.05
C GLU A 423 11.35 -8.28 19.19
N GLN A 424 11.23 -9.25 18.28
CA GLN A 424 12.27 -9.59 17.32
C GLN A 424 12.57 -8.46 16.33
N ALA A 425 11.53 -7.80 15.80
CA ALA A 425 11.71 -6.73 14.82
C ALA A 425 12.33 -5.46 15.44
N TYR A 426 12.11 -5.22 16.73
CA TYR A 426 12.65 -4.08 17.47
C TYR A 426 13.84 -4.45 18.37
N VAL A 427 14.36 -5.67 18.30
CA VAL A 427 15.50 -6.14 19.12
C VAL A 427 15.30 -5.83 20.62
N ASN A 428 14.08 -6.05 21.13
CA ASN A 428 13.73 -5.77 22.53
C ASN A 428 13.95 -4.30 22.97
N ALA A 429 13.96 -3.34 22.03
CA ALA A 429 14.31 -1.95 22.34
C ALA A 429 13.18 -1.13 22.98
N LEU A 430 11.95 -1.65 22.99
CA LEU A 430 10.76 -0.99 23.52
C LEU A 430 10.36 -1.64 24.86
N SER A 431 9.82 -0.85 25.79
CA SER A 431 9.30 -1.41 27.05
C SER A 431 7.91 -2.01 26.91
N GLU A 432 7.13 -1.55 25.93
CA GLU A 432 5.81 -2.06 25.61
C GLU A 432 5.62 -2.04 24.10
N TYR A 433 4.93 -3.06 23.59
CA TYR A 433 4.68 -3.29 22.17
C TYR A 433 3.22 -2.97 21.82
N GLN A 434 2.90 -2.92 20.53
CA GLN A 434 1.55 -2.64 20.08
C GLN A 434 0.63 -3.83 20.40
N PRO A 435 -0.40 -3.64 21.25
CA PRO A 435 -1.29 -4.73 21.60
C PRO A 435 -2.32 -4.97 20.50
N LEU A 436 -2.68 -6.25 20.30
CA LEU A 436 -3.78 -6.70 19.45
C LEU A 436 -3.67 -6.20 17.99
N VAL A 437 -2.44 -6.09 17.48
CA VAL A 437 -2.15 -5.68 16.08
C VAL A 437 -2.92 -6.54 15.09
N TRP A 438 -2.96 -7.84 15.34
CA TRP A 438 -3.64 -8.82 14.50
C TRP A 438 -5.16 -8.65 14.46
N MET A 439 -5.76 -7.81 15.32
CA MET A 439 -7.17 -7.42 15.24
C MET A 439 -7.37 -6.08 14.51
N LYS A 440 -6.36 -5.21 14.52
CA LYS A 440 -6.44 -3.85 13.97
C LYS A 440 -6.15 -3.82 12.47
N TYR A 441 -5.21 -4.65 12.03
CA TYR A 441 -4.68 -4.63 10.66
C TYR A 441 -5.56 -5.49 9.76
N VAL A 442 -6.29 -4.82 8.86
CA VAL A 442 -7.17 -5.46 7.86
C VAL A 442 -6.40 -6.38 6.92
N GLN A 443 -5.13 -6.08 6.70
CA GLN A 443 -4.21 -6.79 5.81
C GLN A 443 -4.12 -8.29 6.11
N PHE A 444 -4.25 -8.71 7.37
CA PHE A 444 -4.22 -10.14 7.72
C PHE A 444 -5.49 -10.89 7.27
N TYR A 445 -6.58 -10.17 7.03
CA TYR A 445 -7.90 -10.71 6.72
C TYR A 445 -8.31 -10.59 5.24
N ILE A 446 -7.54 -9.87 4.40
CA ILE A 446 -7.82 -9.72 2.95
C ILE A 446 -7.78 -11.08 2.26
N ALA A 447 -8.92 -11.60 1.82
CA ALA A 447 -9.13 -12.99 1.43
C ALA A 447 -8.01 -13.58 0.56
N ASP A 448 -7.61 -12.85 -0.48
CA ASP A 448 -6.75 -13.30 -1.57
C ASP A 448 -5.31 -12.78 -1.54
N VAL A 449 -4.96 -11.87 -0.62
CA VAL A 449 -3.61 -11.26 -0.54
C VAL A 449 -2.94 -11.54 0.83
N PRO A 450 -2.48 -12.77 1.10
CA PRO A 450 -1.63 -13.03 2.27
C PRO A 450 -0.30 -12.29 2.13
N PHE A 451 0.37 -11.99 3.26
CA PHE A 451 1.64 -11.27 3.29
C PHE A 451 1.61 -9.89 2.59
N TYR A 452 0.45 -9.22 2.60
CA TYR A 452 0.20 -7.93 1.94
C TYR A 452 1.25 -6.85 2.20
N ASN A 453 1.91 -6.86 3.37
CA ASN A 453 2.72 -5.74 3.83
C ASN A 453 4.16 -5.71 3.29
N TYR A 454 4.84 -6.84 3.07
CA TYR A 454 6.26 -6.79 2.66
C TYR A 454 6.56 -6.10 1.32
N PRO A 455 5.65 -6.07 0.31
CA PRO A 455 5.86 -5.32 -0.92
C PRO A 455 6.16 -3.83 -0.68
N TYR A 456 5.64 -3.26 0.41
CA TYR A 456 5.97 -1.90 0.83
C TYR A 456 7.41 -1.77 1.35
N THR A 457 7.92 -2.75 2.12
CA THR A 457 9.34 -2.78 2.51
C THR A 457 10.23 -2.93 1.27
N PHE A 458 9.84 -3.82 0.35
CA PHE A 458 10.53 -3.99 -0.93
C PHE A 458 10.59 -2.65 -1.68
N GLY A 459 9.43 -2.00 -1.87
CA GLY A 459 9.32 -0.72 -2.55
C GLY A 459 10.18 0.33 -1.89
N TYR A 460 10.05 0.51 -0.57
CA TYR A 460 10.82 1.47 0.21
C TYR A 460 12.33 1.30 0.03
N LEU A 461 12.87 0.09 0.20
CA LEU A 461 14.30 -0.15 0.05
C LEU A 461 14.77 -0.06 -1.41
N ALA A 462 13.96 -0.54 -2.37
CA ALA A 462 14.26 -0.46 -3.79
C ALA A 462 14.29 1.00 -4.29
N SER A 463 13.38 1.85 -3.83
CA SER A 463 13.29 3.26 -4.21
C SER A 463 14.55 4.05 -3.85
N PHE A 464 15.19 3.80 -2.70
CA PHE A 464 16.48 4.44 -2.37
C PHE A 464 17.57 4.09 -3.37
N SER A 465 17.67 2.80 -3.73
CA SER A 465 18.67 2.32 -4.69
C SER A 465 18.39 2.84 -6.10
N LEU A 466 17.12 2.87 -6.53
CA LEU A 466 16.73 3.46 -7.82
C LEU A 466 17.04 4.96 -7.88
N LEU A 467 16.85 5.69 -6.79
CA LEU A 467 17.15 7.12 -6.73
C LEU A 467 18.66 7.41 -6.78
N GLU A 468 19.49 6.58 -6.15
CA GLU A 468 20.95 6.66 -6.30
C GLU A 468 21.35 6.53 -7.78
N ILE A 469 20.76 5.58 -8.49
CA ILE A 469 21.02 5.35 -9.92
C ILE A 469 20.50 6.50 -10.78
N ALA A 470 19.34 7.06 -10.45
CA ALA A 470 18.80 8.24 -11.11
C ALA A 470 19.78 9.41 -11.03
N HIS A 471 20.45 9.60 -9.88
CA HIS A 471 21.49 10.62 -9.72
C HIS A 471 22.79 10.31 -10.48
N GLU A 472 23.24 9.05 -10.49
CA GLU A 472 24.46 8.65 -11.19
C GLU A 472 24.32 8.68 -12.73
N SER A 473 23.11 8.39 -13.24
CA SER A 473 22.84 8.18 -14.67
C SER A 473 21.69 9.04 -15.21
N LYS A 474 21.61 10.31 -14.78
CA LYS A 474 20.49 11.24 -15.08
C LYS A 474 20.01 11.21 -16.54
N SER A 475 20.92 11.24 -17.51
CA SER A 475 20.55 11.35 -18.94
C SER A 475 19.88 10.11 -19.54
N THR A 476 19.96 8.95 -18.89
CA THR A 476 19.41 7.68 -19.42
C THR A 476 18.42 7.00 -18.48
N PHE A 477 18.41 7.39 -17.19
CA PHE A 477 17.57 6.78 -16.17
C PHE A 477 16.09 6.82 -16.55
N HIS A 478 15.58 8.00 -16.94
CA HIS A 478 14.15 8.18 -17.22
C HIS A 478 13.64 7.26 -18.33
N SER A 479 14.37 7.18 -19.45
CA SER A 479 14.01 6.28 -20.56
C SER A 479 13.95 4.82 -20.10
N LYS A 480 14.96 4.37 -19.34
CA LYS A 480 15.01 3.02 -18.76
C LYS A 480 13.87 2.78 -17.75
N TYR A 481 13.55 3.78 -16.95
CA TYR A 481 12.48 3.69 -15.95
C TYR A 481 11.10 3.56 -16.60
N LYS A 482 10.83 4.28 -17.70
CA LYS A 482 9.59 4.11 -18.46
C LYS A 482 9.43 2.71 -19.05
N GLU A 483 10.49 2.16 -19.63
CA GLU A 483 10.46 0.78 -20.15
C GLU A 483 10.30 -0.24 -19.01
N PHE A 484 10.97 -0.03 -17.88
CA PHE A 484 10.80 -0.87 -16.68
C PHE A 484 9.34 -0.88 -16.19
N LEU A 485 8.74 0.29 -15.97
CA LEU A 485 7.35 0.41 -15.51
C LEU A 485 6.35 -0.17 -16.50
N ARG A 486 6.62 -0.04 -17.80
CA ARG A 486 5.76 -0.57 -18.86
C ARG A 486 5.78 -2.10 -18.94
N GLU A 487 6.88 -2.73 -18.52
CA GLU A 487 7.05 -4.18 -18.55
C GLU A 487 6.72 -4.87 -17.22
N THR A 488 6.32 -4.14 -16.18
CA THR A 488 5.93 -4.73 -14.89
C THR A 488 4.80 -5.74 -15.07
N GLY A 489 4.91 -6.89 -14.41
CA GLY A 489 3.95 -8.00 -14.55
C GLY A 489 4.20 -8.91 -15.76
N LYS A 490 5.11 -8.55 -16.69
CA LYS A 490 5.46 -9.40 -17.85
C LYS A 490 6.62 -10.35 -17.59
N ALA A 491 7.45 -10.05 -16.59
CA ALA A 491 8.58 -10.87 -16.17
C ALA A 491 8.85 -10.64 -14.67
N PRO A 492 9.60 -11.56 -14.00
CA PRO A 492 10.04 -11.34 -12.63
C PRO A 492 10.79 -10.02 -12.48
N VAL A 493 10.62 -9.36 -11.33
CA VAL A 493 11.17 -8.04 -11.05
C VAL A 493 12.69 -8.06 -11.12
N GLU A 494 13.34 -9.13 -10.67
CA GLU A 494 14.79 -9.29 -10.78
C GLU A 494 15.28 -9.32 -12.24
N GLU A 495 14.49 -9.87 -13.16
CA GLU A 495 14.83 -9.89 -14.58
C GLU A 495 14.66 -8.50 -15.20
N LEU A 496 13.57 -7.80 -14.86
CA LEU A 496 13.30 -6.44 -15.33
C LEU A 496 14.36 -5.46 -14.81
N MET A 497 14.73 -5.55 -13.52
CA MET A 497 15.78 -4.73 -12.92
C MET A 497 17.14 -4.97 -13.58
N LYS A 498 17.46 -6.24 -13.88
CA LYS A 498 18.69 -6.59 -14.61
C LYS A 498 18.68 -6.10 -16.05
N LYS A 499 17.55 -6.22 -16.74
CA LYS A 499 17.38 -5.81 -18.15
C LYS A 499 17.54 -4.30 -18.33
N HIS A 500 16.86 -3.49 -17.50
CA HIS A 500 16.78 -2.05 -17.71
C HIS A 500 17.88 -1.27 -16.98
N PHE A 501 18.33 -1.76 -15.82
CA PHE A 501 19.27 -1.04 -14.97
C PHE A 501 20.59 -1.78 -14.72
N GLU A 502 20.76 -3.01 -15.23
CA GLU A 502 21.94 -3.85 -14.95
C GLU A 502 22.13 -4.14 -13.45
N ILE A 503 21.02 -4.16 -12.70
CA ILE A 503 21.01 -4.39 -11.25
C ILE A 503 20.67 -5.85 -10.96
N ASP A 504 21.41 -6.44 -10.03
CA ASP A 504 21.06 -7.71 -9.41
C ASP A 504 20.43 -7.50 -8.02
N ILE A 505 19.11 -7.57 -7.94
CA ILE A 505 18.36 -7.46 -6.67
C ILE A 505 18.37 -8.75 -5.86
N THR A 506 18.96 -9.84 -6.38
CA THR A 506 19.21 -11.07 -5.60
C THR A 506 20.47 -10.96 -4.74
N SER A 507 21.16 -9.82 -4.78
CA SER A 507 22.37 -9.55 -4.01
C SER A 507 22.06 -8.79 -2.71
N TYR A 508 22.63 -9.24 -1.59
CA TYR A 508 22.65 -8.49 -0.33
C TYR A 508 23.10 -7.04 -0.51
N ALA A 509 24.13 -6.82 -1.34
CA ALA A 509 24.74 -5.51 -1.53
C ALA A 509 23.78 -4.49 -2.15
N PHE A 510 22.77 -4.93 -2.91
CA PHE A 510 21.74 -4.04 -3.44
C PHE A 510 20.87 -3.47 -2.31
N TRP A 511 20.42 -4.32 -1.39
CA TRP A 511 19.54 -3.93 -0.28
C TRP A 511 20.29 -3.11 0.79
N ASP A 512 21.56 -3.44 1.07
CA ASP A 512 22.40 -2.70 2.03
C ASP A 512 22.65 -1.23 1.64
N LYS A 513 22.55 -0.87 0.35
CA LYS A 513 22.66 0.53 -0.11
C LYS A 513 21.59 1.42 0.49
N ALA A 514 20.33 0.95 0.56
CA ALA A 514 19.24 1.70 1.16
C ALA A 514 19.53 2.04 2.63
N TYR A 515 20.09 1.08 3.38
CA TYR A 515 20.48 1.28 4.78
C TYR A 515 21.62 2.27 4.97
N LYS A 516 22.52 2.42 3.99
CA LYS A 516 23.51 3.50 4.01
C LYS A 516 22.86 4.87 3.91
N GLN A 517 21.82 5.03 3.08
CA GLN A 517 21.09 6.29 2.99
C GLN A 517 20.30 6.57 4.28
N ILE A 518 19.57 5.57 4.80
CA ILE A 518 18.88 5.69 6.09
C ILE A 518 19.86 6.10 7.20
N SER A 519 21.05 5.49 7.22
CA SER A 519 22.11 5.85 8.19
C SER A 519 22.59 7.29 8.02
N LYS A 520 22.68 7.82 6.79
CA LYS A 520 23.04 9.23 6.56
C LYS A 520 21.97 10.15 7.13
N ASP A 521 20.69 9.85 6.88
CA ASP A 521 19.57 10.65 7.38
C ASP A 521 19.53 10.67 8.92
N ILE A 522 19.72 9.50 9.56
CA ILE A 522 19.84 9.39 11.02
C ILE A 522 21.00 10.24 11.54
N ASN A 523 22.18 10.11 10.94
CA ASN A 523 23.36 10.88 11.37
C ASN A 523 23.18 12.39 11.17
N GLU A 524 22.47 12.81 10.11
CA GLU A 524 22.17 14.21 9.87
C GLU A 524 21.20 14.74 10.92
N TYR A 525 20.12 14.01 11.22
CA TYR A 525 19.18 14.37 12.28
C TYR A 525 19.88 14.51 13.65
N LEU A 526 20.72 13.53 14.00
CA LEU A 526 21.53 13.53 15.23
C LEU A 526 22.49 14.72 15.37
N ARG A 527 22.92 15.34 14.25
CA ARG A 527 23.76 16.55 14.29
C ARG A 527 22.97 17.83 14.51
N LEU A 528 21.67 17.80 14.22
CA LEU A 528 20.81 18.97 14.34
C LEU A 528 20.28 19.11 15.77
N ILE A 529 20.04 18.00 16.47
CA ILE A 529 19.68 17.98 17.90
C ILE A 529 20.92 18.11 18.78
#